data_AF-A0A382QKT9-F1
#
_entry.id   AF-A0A382QKT9-F1
#
_cell.length_a   1.000
_cell.length_b   1.000
_cell.length_c   1.000
_cell.angle_alpha   90.00
_cell.angle_beta   90.00
_cell.angle_gamma   90.00
#
_symmetry.space_group_name_H-M   'P 1'
#
loop_
_entity.id
_entity.type
_entity.pdbx_description
1 polymer ?
#
loop_
_entity_poly.entity_id
_entity_poly.type
_entity_poly.pdbx_seq_one_letter_code
_entity_poly.pdbx_strand_id
1 'polypeptide(L)'
;MGSTRFPGKPLCDILGKTMIEHCYKRCSLSKYKTDLFVATCDKEIQDVVVGFGGNVIMTNPNIQRPGLRVAEAAETLNLDDNDIVVVVQ
;
A
#
# COMPACT_ATOMS: atom_id res chain seq x y z
N MET A 1 4.97 10.47 -4.00
CA MET A 1 6.42 10.44 -3.64
C MET A 1 6.86 11.62 -2.75
N GLY A 2 6.41 11.71 -1.48
CA GLY A 2 6.51 12.96 -0.69
C GLY A 2 7.50 13.01 0.49
N SER A 3 8.41 12.04 0.64
CA SER A 3 9.36 12.04 1.77
C SER A 3 10.53 12.99 1.51
N THR A 4 10.64 14.07 2.29
CA THR A 4 11.72 15.06 2.17
C THR A 4 13.08 14.51 2.62
N ARG A 5 13.09 13.62 3.62
CA ARG A 5 14.31 13.03 4.18
C ARG A 5 14.82 11.83 3.40
N PHE A 6 13.93 11.15 2.68
CA PHE A 6 14.30 10.01 1.85
C PHE A 6 13.38 9.94 0.63
N PRO A 7 13.69 10.70 -0.44
CA PRO A 7 12.91 10.71 -1.67
C PRO A 7 12.84 9.31 -2.28
N GLY A 8 11.69 8.96 -2.87
CA GLY A 8 11.50 7.64 -3.48
C GLY A 8 11.50 6.45 -2.50
N LYS A 9 11.44 6.69 -1.18
CA LYS A 9 11.51 5.65 -0.13
C LYS A 9 10.78 4.34 -0.45
N PRO A 10 9.49 4.32 -0.90
CA PRO A 10 8.78 3.08 -1.27
C PRO A 10 9.49 2.22 -2.33
N LEU A 11 10.19 2.86 -3.26
CA LEU A 11 10.83 2.21 -4.41
C LEU A 11 12.32 1.97 -4.21
N CYS A 12 12.87 2.31 -3.05
CA CYS A 12 14.28 2.04 -2.74
C CYS A 12 14.56 0.55 -2.85
N ASP A 13 15.62 0.18 -3.57
CA ASP A 13 16.12 -1.19 -3.62
C ASP A 13 16.76 -1.57 -2.27
N ILE A 14 16.35 -2.73 -1.76
CA ILE A 14 16.88 -3.35 -0.55
C ILE A 14 17.15 -4.81 -0.90
N LEU A 15 18.41 -5.11 -1.26
CA LEU A 15 18.84 -6.47 -1.62
C LEU A 15 18.02 -7.07 -2.79
N GLY A 16 17.83 -6.29 -3.87
CA GLY A 16 17.18 -6.75 -5.10
C GLY A 16 15.65 -6.80 -5.05
N LYS A 17 15.04 -6.10 -4.10
CA LYS A 17 13.58 -5.93 -3.97
C LYS A 17 13.30 -4.51 -3.47
N THR A 18 12.21 -3.92 -3.91
CA THR A 18 11.82 -2.60 -3.42
C THR A 18 11.40 -2.65 -1.95
N MET A 19 11.53 -1.54 -1.23
CA MET A 19 11.08 -1.46 0.17
C MET A 19 9.59 -1.86 0.32
N ILE A 20 8.73 -1.41 -0.60
CA ILE A 20 7.31 -1.76 -0.58
C ILE A 20 7.07 -3.25 -0.85
N GLU A 21 7.87 -3.88 -1.71
CA GLU A 21 7.81 -5.32 -1.94
C GLU A 21 8.13 -6.12 -0.68
N HIS A 22 9.15 -5.69 0.09
CA HIS A 22 9.44 -6.31 1.38
C HIS A 22 8.27 -6.18 2.35
N CYS A 23 7.67 -5.00 2.49
CA CYS A 23 6.51 -4.79 3.35
C CYS A 23 5.34 -5.69 2.92
N TYR A 24 5.02 -5.71 1.62
CA TYR A 24 3.93 -6.53 1.07
C TYR A 24 4.16 -8.02 1.34
N LYS A 25 5.35 -8.53 1.03
CA LYS A 25 5.71 -9.93 1.24
C LYS A 25 5.74 -10.33 2.71
N ARG A 26 6.03 -9.41 3.62
CA ARG A 26 5.95 -9.69 5.07
C ARG A 26 4.51 -9.71 5.55
N CYS A 27 3.68 -8.77 5.11
CA CYS A 27 2.24 -8.78 5.42
C CYS A 27 1.57 -10.05 4.86
N SER A 28 2.02 -10.51 3.69
CA SER A 28 1.47 -11.72 3.06
C SER A 28 1.78 -13.02 3.80
N LEU A 29 2.72 -13.03 4.75
CA LEU A 29 2.97 -14.20 5.62
C LEU A 29 1.94 -14.32 6.75
N SER A 30 1.12 -13.29 7.00
CA SER A 30 0.07 -13.37 8.00
C SER A 30 -0.97 -14.42 7.62
N LYS A 31 -1.31 -15.28 8.58
CA LYS A 31 -2.33 -16.34 8.45
C LYS A 31 -3.75 -15.81 8.65
N TYR A 32 -3.90 -14.60 9.19
CA TYR A 32 -5.17 -14.00 9.55
C TYR A 32 -5.70 -13.00 8.52
N LYS A 33 -4.92 -12.70 7.48
CA LYS A 33 -5.37 -11.81 6.42
C LYS A 33 -6.34 -12.56 5.49
N THR A 34 -7.44 -11.90 5.14
CA THR A 34 -8.33 -12.34 4.06
C THR A 34 -7.82 -11.76 2.73
N ASP A 35 -7.60 -10.45 2.71
CA ASP A 35 -7.08 -9.71 1.57
C ASP A 35 -5.91 -8.80 1.95
N LEU A 36 -5.12 -8.39 0.95
CA LEU A 36 -3.96 -7.53 1.13
C LEU A 36 -3.75 -6.61 -0.07
N PHE A 37 -3.76 -5.30 0.18
CA PHE A 37 -3.61 -4.26 -0.83
C PHE A 37 -2.56 -3.23 -0.41
N VAL A 38 -1.88 -2.64 -1.40
CA VAL A 38 -1.15 -1.38 -1.22
C VAL A 38 -2.06 -0.23 -1.63
N ALA A 39 -2.32 0.73 -0.74
CA ALA A 39 -3.05 1.95 -1.07
C ALA A 39 -2.07 3.07 -1.46
N THR A 40 -2.14 3.56 -2.71
CA THR A 40 -1.21 4.58 -3.24
C THR A 40 -1.88 5.52 -4.23
N CYS A 41 -1.36 6.73 -4.41
CA CYS A 41 -1.74 7.63 -5.51
C CYS A 41 -0.67 7.69 -6.60
N ASP A 42 0.51 7.13 -6.34
CA ASP A 42 1.65 7.17 -7.25
C ASP A 42 1.57 5.98 -8.22
N LYS A 43 1.50 6.28 -9.53
CA LYS A 43 1.44 5.28 -10.60
C LYS A 43 2.65 4.34 -10.60
N GLU A 44 3.84 4.89 -10.34
CA GLU A 44 5.08 4.11 -10.24
C GLU A 44 5.04 3.06 -9.12
N ILE A 45 4.41 3.37 -7.98
CA ILE A 45 4.22 2.39 -6.90
C ILE A 45 3.24 1.31 -7.35
N GLN A 46 2.15 1.68 -8.02
CA GLN A 46 1.23 0.70 -8.59
C GLN A 46 1.94 -0.25 -9.56
N ASP A 47 2.73 0.27 -10.49
CA ASP A 47 3.36 -0.55 -11.51
C ASP A 47 4.37 -1.54 -10.90
N VAL A 48 5.12 -1.11 -9.87
CA VAL A 48 6.00 -2.01 -9.10
C VAL A 48 5.21 -3.07 -8.33
N VAL A 49 4.13 -2.69 -7.66
CA VAL A 49 3.29 -3.63 -6.88
C VAL A 49 2.67 -4.68 -7.78
N VAL A 50 2.10 -4.27 -8.91
CA VAL A 50 1.57 -5.17 -9.93
C VAL A 50 2.68 -6.04 -10.52
N GLY A 51 3.87 -5.48 -10.75
CA GLY A 51 5.02 -6.19 -11.30
C GLY A 51 5.50 -7.37 -10.45
N PHE A 52 5.36 -7.30 -9.12
CA PHE A 52 5.64 -8.44 -8.23
C PHE A 52 4.40 -9.28 -7.87
N GLY A 53 3.25 -9.02 -8.49
CA GLY A 53 2.00 -9.76 -8.31
C GLY A 53 1.18 -9.37 -7.08
N GLY A 54 1.40 -8.18 -6.52
CA GLY A 54 0.60 -7.65 -5.41
C GLY A 54 -0.66 -6.91 -5.88
N ASN A 55 -1.65 -6.83 -4.99
CA ASN A 55 -2.85 -6.02 -5.23
C ASN A 55 -2.61 -4.56 -4.82
N VAL A 56 -3.20 -3.63 -5.57
CA VAL A 56 -3.08 -2.19 -5.34
C VAL A 56 -4.43 -1.51 -5.46
N ILE A 57 -4.65 -0.49 -4.64
CA ILE A 57 -5.79 0.41 -4.74
C ILE A 57 -5.26 1.81 -4.97
N MET A 58 -5.74 2.43 -6.04
CA MET A 58 -5.44 3.82 -6.34
C MET A 58 -6.29 4.74 -5.48
N THR A 59 -5.65 5.73 -4.88
CA THR A 59 -6.25 6.70 -3.96
C THR A 59 -6.01 8.11 -4.44
N ASN A 60 -6.81 9.07 -4.00
CA ASN A 60 -6.74 10.45 -4.45
C ASN A 60 -5.39 11.09 -4.04
N PRO A 61 -4.64 11.67 -5.00
CA PRO A 61 -3.35 12.30 -4.72
C PRO A 61 -3.43 13.50 -3.79
N ASN A 62 -4.60 14.11 -3.66
CA ASN A 62 -4.82 15.29 -2.80
C ASN A 62 -5.05 14.94 -1.33
N ILE A 63 -5.09 13.65 -0.96
CA ILE A 63 -5.20 13.23 0.45
C ILE A 63 -3.87 13.49 1.17
N GLN A 64 -3.88 14.51 2.02
CA GLN A 64 -2.71 14.90 2.81
C GLN A 64 -2.54 14.08 4.09
N ARG A 65 -3.64 13.54 4.64
CA ARG A 65 -3.60 12.75 5.89
C ARG A 65 -3.52 11.26 5.56
N PRO A 66 -2.46 10.54 5.97
CA PRO A 66 -2.28 9.13 5.65
C PRO A 66 -3.48 8.24 6.04
N GLY A 67 -4.09 8.50 7.20
CA GLY A 67 -5.27 7.73 7.64
C GLY A 67 -6.50 7.86 6.73
N LEU A 68 -6.68 9.00 6.07
CA LEU A 68 -7.81 9.18 5.13
C LEU A 68 -7.62 8.38 3.84
N ARG A 69 -6.37 8.03 3.50
CA ARG A 69 -6.07 7.14 2.36
C ARG A 69 -6.60 5.73 2.60
N VAL A 70 -6.55 5.28 3.86
CA VAL A 70 -7.09 3.98 4.27
C VAL A 70 -8.62 3.99 4.20
N ALA A 71 -9.25 5.09 4.64
CA ALA A 71 -10.70 5.25 4.55
C ALA A 71 -11.19 5.20 3.09
N GLU A 72 -10.57 5.98 2.19
CA GLU A 72 -10.91 5.94 0.76
C GLU A 72 -10.70 4.56 0.14
N ALA A 73 -9.62 3.86 0.53
CA ALA A 73 -9.39 2.49 0.07
C ALA A 73 -10.46 1.52 0.55
N ALA A 74 -10.91 1.63 1.81
CA ALA A 74 -11.99 0.83 2.36
C ALA A 74 -13.33 1.09 1.65
N GLU A 75 -13.64 2.37 1.36
CA GLU A 75 -14.83 2.75 0.56
C GLU A 75 -14.76 2.17 -0.86
N THR A 76 -13.60 2.25 -1.51
CA THR A 76 -13.39 1.70 -2.87
C THR A 76 -13.54 0.19 -2.92
N LEU A 77 -13.13 -0.51 -1.86
CA LEU A 77 -13.31 -1.96 -1.69
C LEU A 77 -14.72 -2.35 -1.29
N ASN A 78 -15.59 -1.39 -0.94
CA ASN A 78 -16.93 -1.63 -0.42
C ASN A 78 -16.90 -2.62 0.76
N LEU A 79 -16.01 -2.36 1.73
CA LEU A 79 -15.92 -3.14 2.97
C LEU A 79 -17.17 -2.95 3.84
N ASP A 80 -17.56 -4.00 4.54
CA ASP A 80 -18.70 -3.96 5.47
C ASP A 80 -18.30 -3.30 6.80
N ASP A 81 -19.28 -2.79 7.57
CA ASP A 81 -19.05 -2.13 8.86
C ASP A 81 -18.34 -3.02 9.90
N ASN A 82 -18.40 -4.35 9.72
CA ASN A 82 -17.78 -5.33 10.61
C ASN A 82 -16.40 -5.79 10.14
N ASP A 83 -15.93 -5.32 8.98
CA ASP A 83 -14.60 -5.65 8.47
C ASP A 83 -13.50 -4.96 9.30
N ILE A 84 -12.41 -5.68 9.51
CA ILE A 84 -11.27 -5.18 10.28
C ILE A 84 -10.14 -4.79 9.32
N VAL A 85 -9.84 -3.49 9.27
CA VAL A 85 -8.70 -2.96 8.49
C VAL A 85 -7.47 -2.82 9.38
N VAL A 86 -6.41 -3.55 9.05
CA VAL A 86 -5.11 -3.45 9.71
C VAL A 86 -4.14 -2.65 8.84
N VAL A 87 -3.68 -1.51 9.35
CA VAL A 87 -2.76 -0.61 8.64
C VAL A 87 -1.31 -0.92 9.04
N VAL A 88 -0.45 -1.13 8.04
CA VAL A 88 1.00 -1.32 8.23
C VAL A 88 1.73 -0.19 7.50
N GLN A 89 2.56 0.57 8.21
CA GLN A 89 3.27 1.76 7.71
C GLN A 89 4.74 1.77 8.10
#